data_AF-A0A8H3GSV6-F1
#
_entry.id   AF-A0A8H3GSV6-F1
#
_cell.length_a   1.000
_cell.length_b   1.000
_cell.length_c   1.000
_cell.angle_alpha   90.00
_cell.angle_beta   90.00
_cell.angle_gamma   90.00
#
_symmetry.space_group_name_H-M   'P 1'
#
loop_
_entity.id
_entity.type
_entity.pdbx_description
1 polymer ?
#
loop_
_entity_poly.entity_id
_entity_poly.type
_entity_poly.pdbx_seq_one_letter_code
_entity_poly.pdbx_strand_id
1 'polypeptide(L)'
;MTVNSVSYAPIPQDLSPSGNTLAPRRITSWFGAGSRPRSRGIAIVVVTFLGLLAFIYLGNFSLFFNPQDPQWASDATSFEAIFLKEDQLPQHNLSAPYPEGKTGRYLRFSNQVWGLGWNNLLQERLLNTILAYSAERAPVFSPFEAWAHPPRGDTNMAGQRDVLKIPYNALLSGPTSGMPWGPNDQHPRAVSQKYWEVVCPGSERRVVNADEVMKQVGRESDGIKMLTDWAKLMRDMPERCVEIQGTQVFDFYLIGSTRILSLWEAFKNHPTVRLLEDSEVVKNGVRENMNKLQKIDGAQRPYIPKTTGTIEGLLGIHIRRGDFRGDLGKDNGHCFNLGRWGATYSGWNQLPELHDKYDPPSREGVEGGQYTPAIREYYLKHCLPTVEQVVSRVRELLGDNHARLSHIFIANNAEDEYLADLRRGLVADGWEGSNIVTSKELELNWQATSVGNAVDMAILSRAEAFIGNGWSSMTSNIVMRRLTTGQTPESTRMW
;
A
#
# COMPACT_ATOMS: atom_id res chain seq x y z
N MET A 1 -56.35 18.21 -22.18
CA MET A 1 -57.13 19.41 -21.81
C MET A 1 -56.16 20.35 -21.07
N THR A 2 -55.43 21.16 -21.83
CA THR A 2 -55.66 22.61 -22.10
C THR A 2 -55.20 23.48 -20.90
N VAL A 3 -54.02 24.12 -20.91
CA VAL A 3 -53.56 25.32 -21.68
C VAL A 3 -54.16 26.61 -21.03
N ASN A 4 -53.44 27.61 -20.49
CA ASN A 4 -52.52 28.66 -21.02
C ASN A 4 -51.96 29.44 -19.79
N SER A 5 -50.76 30.06 -19.69
CA SER A 5 -49.86 30.86 -20.55
C SER A 5 -50.06 32.41 -20.49
N VAL A 6 -48.96 33.10 -20.12
CA VAL A 6 -48.38 34.38 -20.62
C VAL A 6 -48.97 35.76 -20.24
N SER A 7 -48.10 36.70 -19.81
CA SER A 7 -47.96 38.03 -20.45
C SER A 7 -46.65 38.75 -20.07
N TYR A 8 -46.10 39.50 -21.04
CA TYR A 8 -44.83 40.25 -21.08
C TYR A 8 -45.13 41.72 -21.47
N ALA A 9 -44.33 42.66 -20.93
CA ALA A 9 -43.96 44.00 -21.46
C ALA A 9 -45.07 45.09 -21.59
N PRO A 10 -44.79 46.41 -21.74
CA PRO A 10 -43.63 47.03 -22.43
C PRO A 10 -42.97 48.30 -21.82
N ILE A 11 -41.85 48.69 -22.46
CA ILE A 11 -41.08 49.96 -22.39
C ILE A 11 -41.70 51.01 -23.35
N PRO A 12 -41.55 52.33 -23.13
CA PRO A 12 -40.75 53.20 -24.05
C PRO A 12 -39.81 54.21 -23.31
N GLN A 13 -38.55 54.43 -23.75
CA GLN A 13 -38.05 55.56 -24.60
C GLN A 13 -38.15 56.96 -23.95
N ASP A 14 -37.22 57.92 -24.00
CA ASP A 14 -35.93 58.15 -24.68
C ASP A 14 -35.33 59.48 -24.10
N LEU A 15 -34.16 59.89 -24.62
CA LEU A 15 -33.55 61.25 -24.64
C LEU A 15 -32.25 61.47 -23.81
N SER A 16 -31.17 61.53 -24.59
CA SER A 16 -29.78 61.92 -24.32
C SER A 16 -29.59 63.48 -24.34
N PRO A 17 -28.42 64.06 -24.67
CA PRO A 17 -27.04 63.96 -24.15
C PRO A 17 -26.41 65.36 -23.87
N SER A 18 -25.08 65.39 -23.60
CA SER A 18 -24.09 66.48 -23.82
C SER A 18 -23.49 67.13 -22.54
N GLY A 19 -22.18 67.40 -22.43
CA GLY A 19 -21.11 67.36 -23.44
C GLY A 19 -19.67 67.34 -22.88
N ASN A 20 -18.73 66.84 -23.69
CA ASN A 20 -17.68 67.58 -24.41
C ASN A 20 -17.20 68.92 -23.79
N THR A 21 -15.93 69.38 -23.81
CA THR A 21 -14.59 68.92 -24.26
C THR A 21 -13.61 70.11 -24.04
N LEU A 22 -12.31 69.82 -23.85
CA LEU A 22 -11.11 70.53 -24.38
C LEU A 22 -10.57 71.89 -23.80
N ALA A 23 -9.37 71.77 -23.19
CA ALA A 23 -8.09 72.47 -23.50
C ALA A 23 -7.87 73.98 -23.13
N PRO A 24 -6.65 74.57 -23.28
CA PRO A 24 -5.31 74.22 -22.73
C PRO A 24 -4.47 75.44 -22.19
N ARG A 25 -3.33 75.17 -21.50
CA ARG A 25 -2.07 75.99 -21.36
C ARG A 25 -2.20 77.41 -20.71
N ARG A 26 -1.28 77.99 -19.90
CA ARG A 26 0.19 77.94 -19.73
C ARG A 26 0.60 78.81 -18.48
N ILE A 27 1.71 78.42 -17.82
CA ILE A 27 2.80 79.24 -17.21
C ILE A 27 2.49 80.15 -15.98
N THR A 28 3.10 79.85 -14.82
CA THR A 28 4.27 80.59 -14.26
C THR A 28 4.72 79.96 -12.93
N SER A 29 6.04 79.97 -12.75
CA SER A 29 6.84 79.55 -11.61
C SER A 29 6.71 80.44 -10.39
N TRP A 30 6.71 79.87 -9.17
CA TRP A 30 7.25 80.52 -7.97
C TRP A 30 7.93 79.49 -7.06
N PHE A 31 9.17 79.79 -6.68
CA PHE A 31 9.99 79.07 -5.70
C PHE A 31 9.43 79.24 -4.27
N GLY A 32 9.56 78.22 -3.42
CA GLY A 32 9.27 78.36 -1.99
C GLY A 32 9.40 77.07 -1.17
N ALA A 33 10.63 76.83 -0.69
CA ALA A 33 11.00 76.19 0.57
C ALA A 33 10.23 74.97 1.13
N GLY A 34 10.98 73.86 1.26
CA GLY A 34 11.18 73.25 2.58
C GLY A 34 10.25 72.11 3.00
N SER A 35 10.67 70.87 2.74
CA SER A 35 10.73 69.81 3.76
C SER A 35 11.30 68.53 3.15
N ARG A 36 12.42 68.06 3.70
CA ARG A 36 13.00 66.76 3.39
C ARG A 36 12.13 65.65 4.00
N PRO A 37 11.58 64.69 3.24
CA PRO A 37 11.06 63.47 3.83
C PRO A 37 12.21 62.47 4.01
N ARG A 38 12.23 61.87 5.20
CA ARG A 38 13.20 60.90 5.70
C ARG A 38 13.41 59.72 4.73
N SER A 39 14.54 59.71 4.02
CA SER A 39 15.02 58.58 3.21
C SER A 39 15.44 57.34 4.03
N ARG A 40 15.33 57.37 5.36
CA ARG A 40 15.71 56.24 6.23
C ARG A 40 14.60 55.17 6.38
N GLY A 41 13.33 55.50 6.12
CA GLY A 41 12.23 54.53 6.26
C GLY A 41 12.18 53.52 5.09
N ILE A 42 12.38 54.00 3.86
CA ILE A 42 12.30 53.17 2.65
C ILE A 42 13.49 52.22 2.56
N ALA A 43 14.70 52.66 2.95
CA ALA A 43 15.88 51.81 2.96
C ALA A 43 15.75 50.62 3.94
N ILE A 44 15.14 50.83 5.11
CA ILE A 44 14.91 49.74 6.07
C ILE A 44 13.89 48.75 5.49
N VAL A 45 12.76 49.20 4.94
CA VAL A 45 11.76 48.29 4.37
C VAL A 45 12.32 47.47 3.21
N VAL A 46 13.13 48.08 2.34
CA VAL A 46 13.75 47.38 1.21
C VAL A 46 14.82 46.38 1.68
N VAL A 47 15.64 46.73 2.68
CA VAL A 47 16.64 45.81 3.24
C VAL A 47 15.98 44.67 4.00
N THR A 48 14.90 44.92 4.75
CA THR A 48 14.16 43.86 5.44
C THR A 48 13.44 42.94 4.44
N PHE A 49 12.86 43.49 3.37
CA PHE A 49 12.18 42.71 2.33
C PHE A 49 13.16 41.87 1.51
N LEU A 50 14.31 42.45 1.11
CA LEU A 50 15.37 41.72 0.42
C LEU A 50 16.07 40.71 1.34
N GLY A 51 16.20 41.01 2.64
CA GLY A 51 16.69 40.08 3.64
C GLY A 51 15.73 38.91 3.86
N LEU A 52 14.41 39.15 3.85
CA LEU A 52 13.40 38.10 3.93
C LEU A 52 13.38 37.25 2.66
N LEU A 53 13.49 37.88 1.48
CA LEU A 53 13.62 37.18 0.20
C LEU A 53 14.89 36.35 0.13
N ALA A 54 16.04 36.89 0.57
CA ALA A 54 17.29 36.14 0.67
C ALA A 54 17.20 35.02 1.71
N PHE A 55 16.49 35.22 2.82
CA PHE A 55 16.22 34.15 3.79
C PHE A 55 15.28 33.08 3.23
N ILE A 56 14.35 33.42 2.34
CA ILE A 56 13.48 32.47 1.64
C ILE A 56 14.24 31.74 0.51
N TYR A 57 15.18 32.42 -0.17
CA TYR A 57 15.87 31.89 -1.35
C TYR A 57 17.21 31.19 -1.03
N LEU A 58 17.90 31.60 0.04
CA LEU A 58 19.17 31.05 0.51
C LEU A 58 19.01 30.30 1.85
N GLY A 59 17.95 30.58 2.60
CA GLY A 59 17.62 29.79 3.79
C GLY A 59 17.04 28.46 3.37
N ASN A 60 17.86 27.43 3.54
CA ASN A 60 17.48 26.04 3.45
C ASN A 60 16.18 25.83 4.26
N PHE A 61 15.07 25.53 3.57
CA PHE A 61 13.75 25.25 4.18
C PHE A 61 13.78 24.03 5.12
N SER A 62 14.93 23.35 5.22
CA SER A 62 15.23 22.23 6.11
C SER A 62 15.31 22.57 7.60
N LEU A 63 15.19 23.84 8.01
CA LEU A 63 15.20 24.21 9.44
C LEU A 63 13.81 24.35 10.10
N PHE A 64 12.70 24.39 9.34
CA PHE A 64 11.36 24.60 9.93
C PHE A 64 10.32 23.53 9.56
N PHE A 65 10.68 22.60 8.68
CA PHE A 65 10.01 21.31 8.57
C PHE A 65 11.09 20.26 8.69
N ASN A 66 11.19 19.67 9.88
CA ASN A 66 11.86 18.39 10.06
C ASN A 66 10.75 17.34 10.14
N PRO A 67 10.10 16.93 9.02
CA PRO A 67 9.84 15.49 8.95
C PRO A 67 11.24 14.91 9.05
N GLN A 68 11.53 14.15 10.09
CA GLN A 68 12.80 13.42 10.11
C GLN A 68 12.91 12.78 8.73
N ASP A 69 13.87 13.23 7.92
CA ASP A 69 14.23 12.49 6.72
C ASP A 69 14.40 11.06 7.23
N PRO A 70 13.66 10.08 6.69
CA PRO A 70 13.73 8.74 7.23
C PRO A 70 15.21 8.40 7.33
N GLN A 71 15.67 7.93 8.50
CA GLN A 71 17.03 7.39 8.63
C GLN A 71 17.33 6.27 7.60
N TRP A 72 16.28 5.88 6.85
CA TRP A 72 16.19 4.94 5.75
C TRP A 72 16.11 5.56 4.35
N ALA A 73 16.35 6.87 4.14
CA ALA A 73 16.55 7.46 2.80
C ALA A 73 17.84 6.87 2.20
N SER A 74 17.72 5.67 1.66
CA SER A 74 18.81 4.74 1.44
C SER A 74 19.30 4.82 0.00
N ASP A 75 20.49 5.38 -0.15
CA ASP A 75 21.45 5.19 -1.23
C ASP A 75 21.99 3.74 -1.36
N ALA A 76 21.48 2.79 -0.58
CA ALA A 76 21.98 1.41 -0.58
C ALA A 76 21.84 0.76 -1.96
N THR A 77 22.97 0.28 -2.47
CA THR A 77 23.10 -0.38 -3.78
C THR A 77 23.04 -1.91 -3.69
N SER A 78 22.92 -2.49 -2.47
CA SER A 78 22.84 -3.94 -2.26
C SER A 78 22.02 -4.34 -1.02
N PHE A 79 21.59 -5.62 -0.94
CA PHE A 79 20.88 -6.15 0.22
C PHE A 79 21.76 -6.25 1.46
N GLU A 80 23.06 -6.49 1.31
CA GLU A 80 24.03 -6.48 2.40
C GLU A 80 24.07 -5.12 3.08
N ALA A 81 24.06 -4.04 2.30
CA ALA A 81 24.01 -2.68 2.85
C ALA A 81 22.70 -2.42 3.63
N ILE A 82 21.57 -2.99 3.19
CA ILE A 82 20.30 -2.87 3.91
C ILE A 82 20.35 -3.69 5.21
N PHE A 83 20.87 -4.93 5.19
CA PHE A 83 21.08 -5.71 6.43
C PHE A 83 21.98 -4.99 7.43
N LEU A 84 23.07 -4.36 6.97
CA LEU A 84 23.93 -3.57 7.84
C LEU A 84 23.18 -2.38 8.47
N LYS A 85 22.30 -1.72 7.73
CA LYS A 85 21.43 -0.65 8.27
C LYS A 85 20.43 -1.21 9.28
N GLU A 86 19.83 -2.38 9.01
CA GLU A 86 18.94 -3.08 9.97
C GLU A 86 19.70 -3.38 11.27
N ASP A 87 20.94 -3.85 11.19
CA ASP A 87 21.78 -4.15 12.36
C ASP A 87 22.14 -2.90 13.18
N GLN A 88 22.16 -1.73 12.56
CA GLN A 88 22.55 -0.45 13.17
C GLN A 88 21.36 0.40 13.62
N LEU A 89 20.13 -0.14 13.60
CA LEU A 89 18.95 0.55 14.11
C LEU A 89 19.19 1.08 15.54
N PRO A 90 18.74 2.30 15.90
CA PRO A 90 19.11 2.90 17.19
C PRO A 90 18.72 2.09 18.43
N GLN A 91 17.63 1.32 18.34
CA GLN A 91 17.15 0.41 19.38
C GLN A 91 17.99 -0.88 19.51
N HIS A 92 18.87 -1.17 18.55
CA HIS A 92 19.83 -2.28 18.59
C HIS A 92 21.06 -1.94 19.44
N ASN A 93 20.82 -1.35 20.60
CA ASN A 93 21.84 -0.99 21.57
C ASN A 93 21.46 -1.57 22.92
N LEU A 94 22.27 -2.51 23.43
CA LEU A 94 22.02 -3.17 24.72
C LEU A 94 21.97 -2.17 25.89
N SER A 95 22.62 -1.02 25.76
CA SER A 95 22.64 0.06 26.75
C SER A 95 21.52 1.10 26.56
N ALA A 96 20.64 0.92 25.58
CA ALA A 96 19.46 1.79 25.44
C ALA A 96 18.58 1.70 26.69
N PRO A 97 17.95 2.83 27.11
CA PRO A 97 17.06 2.83 28.26
C PRO A 97 15.77 2.05 27.97
N TYR A 98 15.08 1.65 29.04
CA TYR A 98 13.72 1.12 28.94
C TYR A 98 12.82 2.08 28.13
N PRO A 99 11.96 1.58 27.22
CA PRO A 99 11.55 0.18 27.05
C PRO A 99 12.41 -0.65 26.07
N GLU A 100 13.59 -0.16 25.69
CA GLU A 100 14.51 -0.83 24.77
C GLU A 100 15.73 -1.42 25.51
N GLY A 101 16.73 -1.85 24.74
CA GLY A 101 17.99 -2.36 25.28
C GLY A 101 17.83 -3.65 26.09
N LYS A 102 18.81 -3.96 26.94
CA LYS A 102 18.85 -5.22 27.70
C LYS A 102 17.66 -5.40 28.66
N THR A 103 17.05 -4.31 29.09
CA THR A 103 15.88 -4.31 29.98
C THR A 103 14.54 -4.27 29.26
N GLY A 104 14.55 -4.17 27.92
CA GLY A 104 13.34 -4.13 27.12
C GLY A 104 12.55 -5.44 27.14
N ARG A 105 11.28 -5.36 26.73
CA ARG A 105 10.39 -6.50 26.56
C ARG A 105 10.17 -6.75 25.08
N TYR A 106 10.24 -7.99 24.67
CA TYR A 106 10.32 -8.40 23.27
C TYR A 106 9.37 -9.58 23.01
N LEU A 107 8.84 -9.65 21.79
CA LEU A 107 7.96 -10.73 21.34
C LEU A 107 8.36 -11.23 19.95
N ARG A 108 8.80 -12.50 19.90
CA ARG A 108 9.16 -13.19 18.65
C ARG A 108 8.06 -14.18 18.26
N PHE A 109 7.72 -14.20 16.98
CA PHE A 109 6.82 -15.18 16.38
C PHE A 109 7.64 -16.14 15.51
N SER A 110 7.97 -17.31 16.04
CA SER A 110 8.68 -18.37 15.31
C SER A 110 7.72 -19.33 14.59
N ASN A 111 6.41 -19.11 14.75
CA ASN A 111 5.30 -19.86 14.16
C ASN A 111 4.70 -19.19 12.91
N GLN A 112 5.34 -18.16 12.37
CA GLN A 112 4.87 -17.48 11.16
C GLN A 112 4.84 -18.43 9.97
N VAL A 113 3.93 -18.19 9.02
CA VAL A 113 3.92 -18.95 7.77
C VAL A 113 5.25 -18.77 7.02
N TRP A 114 5.76 -19.88 6.50
CA TRP A 114 6.98 -19.92 5.71
C TRP A 114 6.72 -20.65 4.40
N GLY A 115 7.64 -20.52 3.44
CA GLY A 115 7.51 -21.24 2.17
C GLY A 115 6.46 -20.68 1.20
N LEU A 116 5.75 -19.62 1.56
CA LEU A 116 4.75 -18.94 0.72
C LEU A 116 5.28 -17.61 0.16
N GLY A 117 4.55 -17.04 -0.80
CA GLY A 117 4.84 -15.70 -1.31
C GLY A 117 4.63 -14.60 -0.26
N TRP A 118 5.39 -13.50 -0.40
CA TRP A 118 5.41 -12.35 0.51
C TRP A 118 4.02 -11.86 0.95
N ASN A 119 3.06 -11.83 0.03
CA ASN A 119 1.73 -11.30 0.28
C ASN A 119 0.95 -12.03 1.38
N ASN A 120 1.16 -13.35 1.52
CA ASN A 120 0.58 -14.11 2.63
C ASN A 120 1.24 -13.75 3.96
N LEU A 121 2.56 -13.56 3.94
CA LEU A 121 3.33 -13.22 5.13
C LEU A 121 3.07 -11.77 5.59
N LEU A 122 2.83 -10.84 4.67
CA LEU A 122 2.63 -9.43 5.01
C LEU A 122 1.43 -9.25 5.96
N GLN A 123 0.29 -9.88 5.66
CA GLN A 123 -0.92 -9.78 6.49
C GLN A 123 -0.65 -10.27 7.91
N GLU A 124 -0.08 -11.47 8.02
CA GLU A 124 0.27 -12.05 9.32
C GLU A 124 1.30 -11.21 10.07
N ARG A 125 2.35 -10.71 9.39
CA ARG A 125 3.40 -9.89 10.01
C ARG A 125 2.87 -8.56 10.54
N LEU A 126 1.93 -7.92 9.84
CA LEU A 126 1.27 -6.71 10.32
C LEU A 126 0.42 -7.00 11.56
N LEU A 127 -0.37 -8.08 11.56
CA LEU A 127 -1.18 -8.49 12.71
C LEU A 127 -0.32 -8.87 13.93
N ASN A 128 0.76 -9.63 13.71
CA ASN A 128 1.73 -9.98 14.74
C ASN A 128 2.42 -8.73 15.32
N THR A 129 2.74 -7.74 14.47
CA THR A 129 3.28 -6.44 14.93
C THR A 129 2.26 -5.70 15.80
N ILE A 130 0.98 -5.66 15.42
CA ILE A 130 -0.10 -5.05 16.20
C ILE A 130 -0.27 -5.76 17.55
N LEU A 131 -0.20 -7.10 17.56
CA LEU A 131 -0.27 -7.90 18.79
C LEU A 131 0.89 -7.56 19.73
N ALA A 132 2.14 -7.55 19.23
CA ALA A 132 3.31 -7.20 20.04
C ALA A 132 3.21 -5.78 20.60
N TYR A 133 2.82 -4.81 19.77
CA TYR A 133 2.57 -3.43 20.18
C TYR A 133 1.51 -3.39 21.29
N SER A 134 0.37 -4.06 21.09
CA SER A 134 -0.73 -4.14 22.06
C SER A 134 -0.35 -4.89 23.33
N ALA A 135 0.73 -5.67 23.32
CA ALA A 135 1.30 -6.35 24.48
C ALA A 135 2.39 -5.53 25.18
N GLU A 136 2.67 -4.30 24.72
CA GLU A 136 3.75 -3.43 25.20
C GLU A 136 5.14 -4.10 25.07
N ARG A 137 5.35 -4.77 23.93
CA ARG A 137 6.58 -5.51 23.60
C ARG A 137 7.11 -5.11 22.24
N ALA A 138 8.43 -5.03 22.09
CA ALA A 138 9.09 -4.85 20.81
C ALA A 138 8.78 -6.06 19.91
N PRO A 139 8.13 -5.85 18.74
CA PRO A 139 8.00 -6.92 17.76
C PRO A 139 9.37 -7.29 17.19
N VAL A 140 9.60 -8.58 16.97
CA VAL A 140 10.80 -9.07 16.29
C VAL A 140 10.48 -9.31 14.82
N PHE A 141 11.12 -8.56 13.92
CA PHE A 141 11.00 -8.78 12.48
C PHE A 141 12.17 -9.63 11.96
N SER A 142 11.90 -10.39 10.90
CA SER A 142 12.87 -11.29 10.28
C SER A 142 12.96 -11.03 8.79
N PRO A 143 14.08 -11.38 8.13
CA PRO A 143 14.17 -11.33 6.67
C PRO A 143 13.05 -12.13 6.01
N PHE A 144 12.76 -11.84 4.75
CA PHE A 144 11.88 -12.67 3.92
C PHE A 144 12.73 -13.68 3.13
N GLU A 145 12.38 -14.95 3.20
CA GLU A 145 13.02 -16.01 2.43
C GLU A 145 12.18 -16.34 1.20
N ALA A 146 12.70 -16.07 0.00
CA ALA A 146 11.95 -16.15 -1.27
C ALA A 146 11.78 -17.60 -1.79
N TRP A 147 11.16 -18.47 -1.00
CA TRP A 147 11.00 -19.90 -1.30
C TRP A 147 10.06 -20.21 -2.45
N ALA A 148 8.85 -19.64 -2.46
CA ALA A 148 7.79 -19.99 -3.41
C ALA A 148 8.02 -19.43 -4.82
N HIS A 149 8.58 -18.22 -4.88
CA HIS A 149 8.77 -17.45 -6.10
C HIS A 149 10.17 -16.83 -6.08
N PRO A 150 11.22 -17.64 -6.28
CA PRO A 150 12.58 -17.12 -6.25
C PRO A 150 12.75 -16.14 -7.43
N PRO A 151 13.29 -14.93 -7.21
CA PRO A 151 13.43 -13.92 -8.26
C PRO A 151 14.58 -14.23 -9.23
N ARG A 152 15.39 -15.25 -8.92
CA ARG A 152 16.48 -15.78 -9.73
C ARG A 152 16.49 -17.30 -9.63
N GLY A 153 17.16 -17.96 -10.58
CA GLY A 153 17.53 -19.36 -10.38
C GLY A 153 18.33 -19.51 -9.08
N ASP A 154 17.82 -20.31 -8.17
CA ASP A 154 18.36 -20.48 -6.82
C ASP A 154 18.89 -21.89 -6.56
N THR A 155 18.99 -22.74 -7.58
CA THR A 155 19.51 -24.10 -7.45
C THR A 155 20.94 -24.17 -7.97
N ASN A 156 21.87 -24.67 -7.16
CA ASN A 156 23.26 -24.87 -7.56
C ASN A 156 23.43 -26.14 -8.43
N MET A 157 24.63 -26.37 -8.97
CA MET A 157 24.93 -27.55 -9.80
C MET A 157 24.71 -28.89 -9.07
N ALA A 158 24.73 -28.90 -7.74
CA ALA A 158 24.46 -30.08 -6.92
C ALA A 158 22.97 -30.26 -6.57
N GLY A 159 22.08 -29.43 -7.12
CA GLY A 159 20.64 -29.49 -6.84
C GLY A 159 20.22 -28.87 -5.50
N GLN A 160 21.14 -28.22 -4.78
CA GLN A 160 20.83 -27.58 -3.51
C GLN A 160 20.32 -26.15 -3.75
N ARG A 161 19.30 -25.75 -2.98
CA ARG A 161 18.76 -24.39 -3.05
C ARG A 161 19.58 -23.40 -2.21
N ASP A 162 19.95 -22.29 -2.82
CA ASP A 162 20.51 -21.06 -2.24
C ASP A 162 19.39 -20.00 -2.16
N VAL A 163 18.51 -20.17 -1.17
CA VAL A 163 17.32 -19.33 -1.03
C VAL A 163 17.71 -17.89 -0.72
N LEU A 164 17.26 -16.97 -1.56
CA LEU A 164 17.52 -15.54 -1.38
C LEU A 164 16.83 -15.03 -0.11
N LYS A 165 17.63 -14.45 0.79
CA LYS A 165 17.17 -13.72 1.98
C LYS A 165 17.07 -12.25 1.65
N ILE A 166 15.85 -11.72 1.67
CA ILE A 166 15.54 -10.33 1.38
C ILE A 166 15.41 -9.59 2.72
N PRO A 167 16.16 -8.49 2.96
CA PRO A 167 16.02 -7.70 4.17
C PRO A 167 14.60 -7.15 4.28
N TYR A 168 14.08 -7.07 5.50
CA TYR A 168 12.69 -6.65 5.73
C TYR A 168 12.47 -5.21 5.27
N ASN A 169 13.47 -4.34 5.50
CA ASN A 169 13.49 -2.95 5.04
C ASN A 169 13.69 -2.80 3.51
N ALA A 170 13.94 -3.88 2.75
CA ALA A 170 13.86 -3.82 1.29
C ALA A 170 12.43 -4.02 0.75
N LEU A 171 11.52 -4.59 1.53
CA LEU A 171 10.13 -4.85 1.12
C LEU A 171 9.17 -3.75 1.57
N LEU A 172 9.41 -3.16 2.74
CA LEU A 172 8.58 -2.10 3.32
C LEU A 172 9.40 -1.19 4.23
N SER A 173 8.77 -0.13 4.74
CA SER A 173 9.30 0.75 5.76
C SER A 173 8.21 1.12 6.77
N GLY A 174 8.60 1.69 7.90
CA GLY A 174 7.68 2.06 8.98
C GLY A 174 7.89 1.24 10.26
N PRO A 175 7.00 1.38 11.26
CA PRO A 175 7.25 0.89 12.61
C PRO A 175 7.47 -0.61 12.74
N THR A 176 6.80 -1.40 11.89
CA THR A 176 6.99 -2.86 11.82
C THR A 176 8.45 -3.25 11.51
N SER A 177 9.19 -2.36 10.85
CA SER A 177 10.60 -2.52 10.46
C SER A 177 11.57 -1.65 11.27
N GLY A 178 11.16 -1.23 12.46
CA GLY A 178 12.04 -0.57 13.43
C GLY A 178 12.04 0.96 13.43
N MET A 179 11.15 1.60 12.66
CA MET A 179 10.92 3.05 12.78
C MET A 179 10.10 3.40 14.04
N PRO A 180 10.11 4.66 14.50
CA PRO A 180 9.26 5.11 15.60
C PRO A 180 7.75 4.95 15.32
N TRP A 181 6.96 4.68 16.36
CA TRP A 181 5.49 4.52 16.28
C TRP A 181 4.70 5.82 16.07
N GLY A 182 5.40 6.96 16.05
CA GLY A 182 4.83 8.28 15.86
C GLY A 182 5.31 9.27 16.93
N PRO A 183 4.91 10.55 16.83
CA PRO A 183 5.28 11.56 17.81
C PRO A 183 4.76 11.20 19.21
N ASN A 184 5.64 11.28 20.21
CA ASN A 184 5.35 11.03 21.63
C ASN A 184 4.94 9.59 21.97
N ASP A 185 5.01 8.66 21.02
CA ASP A 185 4.75 7.26 21.29
C ASP A 185 6.01 6.60 21.87
N GLN A 186 5.89 6.06 23.08
CA GLN A 186 6.99 5.45 23.82
C GLN A 186 7.00 3.93 23.73
N HIS A 187 6.17 3.29 22.90
CA HIS A 187 6.24 1.84 22.74
C HIS A 187 7.63 1.41 22.25
N PRO A 188 8.16 0.27 22.71
CA PRO A 188 9.45 -0.22 22.25
C PRO A 188 9.44 -0.49 20.75
N ARG A 189 10.46 -0.03 20.02
CA ARG A 189 10.54 -0.20 18.56
C ARG A 189 10.79 -1.65 18.17
N ALA A 190 10.35 -2.00 16.96
CA ALA A 190 10.62 -3.33 16.41
C ALA A 190 12.12 -3.58 16.26
N VAL A 191 12.56 -4.82 16.48
CA VAL A 191 13.97 -5.21 16.38
C VAL A 191 14.19 -6.34 15.40
N SER A 192 15.37 -6.42 14.80
CA SER A 192 15.72 -7.52 13.91
C SER A 192 15.86 -8.83 14.68
N GLN A 193 15.61 -9.95 14.01
CA GLN A 193 15.84 -11.28 14.55
C GLN A 193 17.28 -11.44 15.07
N LYS A 194 18.26 -10.87 14.36
CA LYS A 194 19.68 -10.93 14.75
C LYS A 194 19.94 -10.20 16.07
N TYR A 195 19.36 -9.02 16.28
CA TYR A 195 19.46 -8.34 17.57
C TYR A 195 18.71 -9.10 18.67
N TRP A 196 17.51 -9.62 18.38
CA TRP A 196 16.77 -10.48 19.31
C TRP A 196 17.61 -11.65 19.82
N GLU A 197 18.38 -12.31 18.94
CA GLU A 197 19.24 -13.44 19.33
C GLU A 197 20.33 -13.05 20.33
N VAL A 198 20.75 -11.79 20.33
CA VAL A 198 21.73 -11.23 21.26
C VAL A 198 21.07 -10.77 22.56
N VAL A 199 19.99 -9.97 22.49
CA VAL A 199 19.35 -9.38 23.68
C VAL A 199 18.47 -10.38 24.45
N CYS A 200 18.02 -11.44 23.77
CA CYS A 200 17.22 -12.53 24.30
C CYS A 200 17.88 -13.88 23.94
N PRO A 201 18.99 -14.26 24.61
CA PRO A 201 19.61 -15.57 24.42
C PRO A 201 18.66 -16.70 24.83
N GLY A 202 18.86 -17.91 24.29
CA GLY A 202 17.95 -19.04 24.47
C GLY A 202 17.60 -19.37 25.93
N SER A 203 18.54 -19.18 26.86
CA SER A 203 18.34 -19.40 28.30
C SER A 203 17.37 -18.43 28.97
N GLU A 204 17.06 -17.29 28.34
CA GLU A 204 16.19 -16.24 28.89
C GLU A 204 14.81 -16.21 28.20
N ARG A 205 14.60 -17.06 27.19
CA ARG A 205 13.35 -17.09 26.42
C ARG A 205 12.30 -17.93 27.11
N ARG A 206 11.12 -17.36 27.28
CA ARG A 206 9.90 -18.11 27.57
C ARG A 206 9.23 -18.49 26.27
N VAL A 207 9.25 -19.78 25.95
CA VAL A 207 8.51 -20.31 24.79
C VAL A 207 7.04 -20.48 25.15
N VAL A 208 6.14 -19.96 24.32
CA VAL A 208 4.69 -20.12 24.42
C VAL A 208 4.22 -20.94 23.21
N ASN A 209 3.54 -22.05 23.47
CA ASN A 209 2.97 -22.87 22.40
C ASN A 209 1.59 -22.34 22.02
N ALA A 210 1.43 -21.91 20.77
CA ALA A 210 0.19 -21.35 20.26
C ALA A 210 -0.98 -22.33 20.29
N ASP A 211 -0.75 -23.62 20.04
CA ASP A 211 -1.81 -24.63 20.10
C ASP A 211 -2.42 -24.77 21.49
N GLU A 212 -1.63 -24.56 22.55
CA GLU A 212 -2.13 -24.61 23.93
C GLU A 212 -2.96 -23.37 24.26
N VAL A 213 -2.52 -22.19 23.83
CA VAL A 213 -3.26 -20.94 24.02
C VAL A 213 -4.56 -20.95 23.22
N MET A 214 -4.53 -21.45 21.98
CA MET A 214 -5.70 -21.51 21.11
C MET A 214 -6.79 -22.46 21.62
N LYS A 215 -6.47 -23.44 22.49
CA LYS A 215 -7.48 -24.23 23.21
C LYS A 215 -8.30 -23.39 24.19
N GLN A 216 -7.72 -22.30 24.71
CA GLN A 216 -8.38 -21.40 25.66
C GLN A 216 -9.05 -20.22 24.95
N VAL A 217 -8.35 -19.61 23.98
CA VAL A 217 -8.86 -18.48 23.19
C VAL A 217 -9.99 -18.93 22.24
N GLY A 218 -9.94 -20.16 21.75
CA GLY A 218 -10.88 -20.72 20.78
C GLY A 218 -10.42 -20.45 19.34
N ARG A 219 -10.22 -21.53 18.56
CA ARG A 219 -9.81 -21.46 17.14
C ARG A 219 -10.81 -20.75 16.24
N GLU A 220 -12.08 -20.72 16.65
CA GLU A 220 -13.16 -20.06 15.91
C GLU A 220 -13.46 -18.63 16.38
N SER A 221 -12.64 -18.06 17.27
CA SER A 221 -12.85 -16.70 17.78
C SER A 221 -12.71 -15.63 16.69
N ASP A 222 -13.56 -14.61 16.77
CA ASP A 222 -13.43 -13.41 15.92
C ASP A 222 -12.06 -12.75 16.10
N GLY A 223 -11.57 -12.11 15.03
CA GLY A 223 -10.23 -11.53 14.99
C GLY A 223 -9.92 -10.57 16.15
N ILE A 224 -10.86 -9.67 16.50
CA ILE A 224 -10.64 -8.70 17.59
C ILE A 224 -10.53 -9.35 18.96
N LYS A 225 -11.32 -10.40 19.22
CA LYS A 225 -11.24 -11.18 20.46
C LYS A 225 -9.90 -11.89 20.54
N MET A 226 -9.48 -12.52 19.43
CA MET A 226 -8.19 -13.20 19.34
C MET A 226 -7.02 -12.25 19.62
N LEU A 227 -7.00 -11.08 18.98
CA LEU A 227 -5.99 -10.04 19.23
C LEU A 227 -5.98 -9.61 20.71
N THR A 228 -7.15 -9.34 21.29
CA THR A 228 -7.28 -8.84 22.66
C THR A 228 -6.80 -9.87 23.69
N ASP A 229 -7.22 -11.12 23.57
CA ASP A 229 -6.86 -12.19 24.50
C ASP A 229 -5.36 -12.50 24.42
N TRP A 230 -4.81 -12.59 23.21
CA TRP A 230 -3.38 -12.79 23.01
C TRP A 230 -2.56 -11.62 23.52
N ALA A 231 -2.95 -10.38 23.22
CA ALA A 231 -2.25 -9.19 23.69
C ALA A 231 -2.27 -9.13 25.23
N LYS A 232 -3.40 -9.45 25.87
CA LYS A 232 -3.50 -9.53 27.33
C LYS A 232 -2.56 -10.59 27.91
N LEU A 233 -2.59 -11.82 27.37
CA LEU A 233 -1.71 -12.90 27.82
C LEU A 233 -0.24 -12.48 27.73
N MET A 234 0.19 -11.94 26.58
CA MET A 234 1.58 -11.52 26.38
C MET A 234 1.96 -10.34 27.27
N ARG A 235 1.05 -9.40 27.52
CA ARG A 235 1.28 -8.24 28.39
C ARG A 235 1.46 -8.64 29.85
N ASP A 236 0.65 -9.58 30.34
CA ASP A 236 0.64 -10.01 31.74
C ASP A 236 1.84 -10.92 32.08
N MET A 237 2.49 -11.52 31.07
CA MET A 237 3.69 -12.34 31.27
C MET A 237 4.88 -11.52 31.79
N PRO A 238 5.49 -11.87 32.95
CA PRO A 238 6.61 -11.11 33.50
C PRO A 238 7.91 -11.28 32.70
N GLU A 239 8.04 -12.35 31.91
CA GLU A 239 9.26 -12.62 31.16
C GLU A 239 9.47 -11.58 30.06
N ARG A 240 10.68 -11.03 29.99
CA ARG A 240 11.00 -9.99 29.00
C ARG A 240 11.06 -10.57 27.58
N CYS A 241 11.58 -11.79 27.42
CA CYS A 241 11.79 -12.43 26.13
C CYS A 241 10.76 -13.54 25.94
N VAL A 242 9.74 -13.29 25.12
CA VAL A 242 8.71 -14.30 24.81
C VAL A 242 8.83 -14.73 23.35
N GLU A 243 8.82 -16.03 23.12
CA GLU A 243 8.86 -16.64 21.78
C GLU A 243 7.62 -17.51 21.57
N ILE A 244 6.81 -17.20 20.58
CA ILE A 244 5.64 -18.00 20.20
C ILE A 244 6.05 -19.05 19.17
N GLN A 245 5.71 -20.31 19.43
CA GLN A 245 5.94 -21.47 18.57
C GLN A 245 4.64 -22.27 18.37
N GLY A 246 4.63 -23.23 17.45
CA GLY A 246 3.45 -24.04 17.13
C GLY A 246 2.69 -23.54 15.90
N THR A 247 1.37 -23.62 15.91
CA THR A 247 0.51 -23.05 14.85
C THR A 247 0.54 -21.52 14.82
N GLN A 248 0.19 -20.92 13.67
CA GLN A 248 0.10 -19.46 13.51
C GLN A 248 -0.90 -18.85 14.51
N VAL A 249 -0.62 -17.65 15.03
CA VAL A 249 -1.60 -16.92 15.86
C VAL A 249 -2.77 -16.44 15.00
N PHE A 250 -2.45 -15.77 13.89
CA PHE A 250 -3.42 -15.31 12.91
C PHE A 250 -3.28 -16.19 11.67
N ASP A 251 -3.97 -17.33 11.67
CA ASP A 251 -3.86 -18.33 10.61
C ASP A 251 -4.65 -17.96 9.33
N PHE A 252 -4.47 -18.78 8.31
CA PHE A 252 -5.15 -18.59 7.03
C PHE A 252 -6.67 -18.81 7.11
N TYR A 253 -7.19 -19.51 8.12
CA TYR A 253 -8.63 -19.69 8.31
C TYR A 253 -9.28 -18.41 8.86
N LEU A 254 -8.61 -17.72 9.78
CA LEU A 254 -9.03 -16.39 10.20
C LEU A 254 -9.00 -15.42 9.02
N ILE A 255 -7.86 -15.32 8.32
CA ILE A 255 -7.67 -14.37 7.22
C ILE A 255 -8.62 -14.69 6.04
N GLY A 256 -8.85 -15.96 5.75
CA GLY A 256 -9.72 -16.44 4.68
C GLY A 256 -11.20 -16.54 5.05
N SER A 257 -11.66 -15.85 6.10
CA SER A 257 -13.07 -15.82 6.51
C SER A 257 -13.50 -14.42 6.94
N THR A 258 -14.80 -14.21 7.17
CA THR A 258 -15.35 -12.92 7.62
C THR A 258 -14.93 -12.55 9.04
N ARG A 259 -14.39 -13.49 9.82
CA ARG A 259 -13.91 -13.27 11.19
C ARG A 259 -12.81 -12.21 11.28
N ILE A 260 -11.98 -12.08 10.24
CA ILE A 260 -10.95 -11.04 10.15
C ILE A 260 -11.53 -9.61 10.13
N LEU A 261 -12.76 -9.44 9.63
CA LEU A 261 -13.36 -8.11 9.43
C LEU A 261 -13.58 -7.37 10.76
N SER A 262 -13.76 -8.09 11.85
CA SER A 262 -13.85 -7.52 13.21
C SER A 262 -12.61 -6.70 13.60
N LEU A 263 -11.46 -6.95 12.98
CA LEU A 263 -10.22 -6.21 13.23
C LEU A 263 -10.14 -4.89 12.45
N TRP A 264 -10.94 -4.69 11.40
CA TRP A 264 -10.69 -3.63 10.42
C TRP A 264 -10.56 -2.23 11.04
N GLU A 265 -11.48 -1.86 11.93
CA GLU A 265 -11.46 -0.53 12.57
C GLU A 265 -10.22 -0.32 13.45
N ALA A 266 -9.83 -1.33 14.23
CA ALA A 266 -8.61 -1.25 15.04
C ALA A 266 -7.36 -1.28 14.15
N PHE A 267 -7.37 -2.11 13.11
CA PHE A 267 -6.27 -2.33 12.18
C PHE A 267 -5.94 -1.07 11.38
N LYS A 268 -6.92 -0.48 10.69
CA LYS A 268 -6.72 0.67 9.79
C LYS A 268 -6.23 1.92 10.53
N ASN A 269 -6.59 2.05 11.81
CA ASN A 269 -6.21 3.16 12.66
C ASN A 269 -4.91 2.91 13.45
N HIS A 270 -4.33 1.71 13.39
CA HIS A 270 -3.13 1.38 14.13
C HIS A 270 -1.88 2.05 13.53
N PRO A 271 -0.91 2.54 14.34
CA PRO A 271 0.35 3.10 13.84
C PRO A 271 1.11 2.19 12.88
N THR A 272 1.11 0.87 13.11
CA THR A 272 1.66 -0.15 12.20
C THR A 272 1.19 0.01 10.76
N VAL A 273 -0.07 0.42 10.57
CA VAL A 273 -0.72 0.52 9.26
C VAL A 273 -0.69 1.95 8.75
N ARG A 274 -1.02 2.94 9.59
CA ARG A 274 -1.00 4.36 9.20
C ARG A 274 0.38 4.89 8.83
N LEU A 275 1.44 4.32 9.40
CA LEU A 275 2.83 4.70 9.15
C LEU A 275 3.55 3.66 8.28
N LEU A 276 2.82 2.73 7.66
CA LEU A 276 3.39 1.79 6.71
C LEU A 276 3.79 2.53 5.43
N GLU A 277 5.06 2.40 5.05
CA GLU A 277 5.60 2.99 3.84
C GLU A 277 6.21 1.94 2.92
N ASP A 278 6.36 2.30 1.65
CA ASP A 278 7.21 1.56 0.74
C ASP A 278 8.68 1.75 1.12
N SER A 279 9.50 0.70 0.96
CA SER A 279 10.94 0.80 1.09
C SER A 279 11.54 1.70 0.01
N GLU A 280 12.78 2.16 0.20
CA GLU A 280 13.47 2.92 -0.87
C GLU A 280 13.72 2.09 -2.13
N VAL A 281 13.93 0.78 -1.99
CA VAL A 281 14.03 -0.13 -3.15
C VAL A 281 12.74 -0.09 -3.97
N VAL A 282 11.59 -0.16 -3.29
CA VAL A 282 10.27 -0.09 -3.93
C VAL A 282 10.01 1.29 -4.50
N LYS A 283 10.29 2.37 -3.75
CA LYS A 283 10.15 3.77 -4.20
C LYS A 283 10.98 4.03 -5.45
N ASN A 284 12.20 3.49 -5.53
CA ASN A 284 13.07 3.61 -6.71
C ASN A 284 12.47 2.88 -7.92
N GLY A 285 12.03 1.62 -7.76
CA GLY A 285 11.39 0.87 -8.83
C GLY A 285 10.12 1.54 -9.38
N VAL A 286 9.31 2.14 -8.51
CA VAL A 286 8.16 2.96 -8.93
C VAL A 286 8.63 4.21 -9.68
N ARG A 287 9.56 4.97 -9.10
CA ARG A 287 10.07 6.23 -9.65
C ARG A 287 10.62 6.08 -11.06
N GLU A 288 11.43 5.04 -11.29
CA GLU A 288 12.08 4.75 -12.58
C GLU A 288 11.05 4.45 -13.70
N ASN A 289 9.85 4.00 -13.34
CA ASN A 289 8.82 3.59 -14.30
C ASN A 289 7.64 4.57 -14.39
N MET A 290 7.66 5.68 -13.66
CA MET A 290 6.52 6.62 -13.63
C MET A 290 6.19 7.23 -14.98
N ASN A 291 7.13 7.26 -15.94
CA ASN A 291 6.89 7.72 -17.30
C ASN A 291 6.00 6.78 -18.13
N LYS A 292 5.90 5.51 -17.75
CA LYS A 292 5.06 4.50 -18.41
C LYS A 292 3.63 4.47 -17.84
N LEU A 293 3.41 5.09 -16.69
CA LEU A 293 2.22 4.89 -15.86
C LEU A 293 1.27 6.10 -15.84
N GLN A 294 1.61 7.18 -16.53
CA GLN A 294 0.82 8.40 -16.54
C GLN A 294 1.02 9.16 -17.85
N LYS A 295 0.06 10.03 -18.17
CA LYS A 295 0.22 10.96 -19.28
C LYS A 295 1.26 12.02 -18.92
N ILE A 296 2.22 12.26 -19.81
CA ILE A 296 3.23 13.32 -19.67
C ILE A 296 3.07 14.30 -20.82
N ASP A 297 2.66 15.54 -20.50
CA ASP A 297 2.49 16.59 -21.50
C ASP A 297 3.79 17.37 -21.69
N GLY A 298 4.37 17.29 -22.90
CA GLY A 298 5.54 18.07 -23.30
C GLY A 298 6.82 17.72 -22.53
N ALA A 299 7.53 18.72 -22.02
CA ALA A 299 8.81 18.56 -21.31
C ALA A 299 8.65 18.37 -19.78
N GLN A 300 7.44 18.04 -19.31
CA GLN A 300 7.20 17.82 -17.88
C GLN A 300 7.89 16.55 -17.39
N ARG A 301 8.38 16.58 -16.15
CA ARG A 301 8.85 15.37 -15.48
C ARG A 301 7.65 14.55 -15.00
N PRO A 302 7.74 13.20 -14.98
CA PRO A 302 6.70 12.37 -14.40
C PRO A 302 6.40 12.79 -12.96
N TYR A 303 5.11 12.94 -12.61
CA TYR A 303 4.72 13.15 -11.22
C TYR A 303 4.93 11.84 -10.45
N ILE A 304 5.52 11.94 -9.25
CA ILE A 304 5.75 10.80 -8.36
C ILE A 304 4.86 11.02 -7.14
N PRO A 305 3.69 10.36 -7.06
CA PRO A 305 2.81 10.53 -5.91
C PRO A 305 3.48 10.02 -4.65
N LYS A 306 3.20 10.71 -3.54
CA LYS A 306 3.46 10.16 -2.20
C LYS A 306 2.65 8.88 -1.99
N THR A 307 2.88 8.17 -0.89
CA THR A 307 2.10 6.97 -0.52
C THR A 307 0.59 7.22 -0.45
N THR A 308 0.18 8.43 -0.06
CA THR A 308 -1.22 8.87 -0.03
C THR A 308 -1.71 9.52 -1.32
N GLY A 309 -0.87 9.58 -2.36
CA GLY A 309 -1.21 10.20 -3.63
C GLY A 309 -1.80 9.20 -4.63
N THR A 310 -2.48 9.75 -5.64
CA THR A 310 -3.04 9.00 -6.77
C THR A 310 -2.17 9.18 -8.01
N ILE A 311 -2.01 8.12 -8.80
CA ILE A 311 -1.50 8.20 -10.18
C ILE A 311 -2.72 8.45 -11.07
N GLU A 312 -2.93 9.73 -11.41
CA GLU A 312 -4.09 10.16 -12.18
C GLU A 312 -4.11 9.51 -13.57
N GLY A 313 -5.29 9.07 -14.00
CA GLY A 313 -5.53 8.39 -15.27
C GLY A 313 -5.05 6.94 -15.33
N LEU A 314 -4.55 6.36 -14.24
CA LEU A 314 -4.10 4.97 -14.22
C LEU A 314 -5.20 4.01 -13.75
N LEU A 315 -5.53 3.03 -14.59
CA LEU A 315 -6.24 1.82 -14.20
C LEU A 315 -5.25 0.75 -13.78
N GLY A 316 -5.27 0.37 -12.50
CA GLY A 316 -4.52 -0.76 -11.99
C GLY A 316 -5.30 -2.06 -12.15
N ILE A 317 -4.67 -3.10 -12.68
CA ILE A 317 -5.26 -4.43 -12.82
C ILE A 317 -4.34 -5.46 -12.17
N HIS A 318 -4.91 -6.33 -11.34
CA HIS A 318 -4.21 -7.52 -10.83
C HIS A 318 -4.77 -8.82 -11.42
N ILE A 319 -3.98 -9.45 -12.28
CA ILE A 319 -4.28 -10.74 -12.90
C ILE A 319 -3.54 -11.86 -12.15
N ARG A 320 -4.28 -12.63 -11.35
CA ARG A 320 -3.75 -13.79 -10.62
C ARG A 320 -4.09 -15.08 -11.37
N ARG A 321 -3.13 -15.60 -12.13
CA ARG A 321 -3.22 -16.87 -12.87
C ARG A 321 -2.12 -17.80 -12.35
N GLY A 322 -1.17 -18.27 -13.16
CA GLY A 322 -0.09 -19.15 -12.70
C GLY A 322 -0.64 -20.37 -11.94
N ASP A 323 -0.23 -20.58 -10.68
CA ASP A 323 -0.76 -21.62 -9.79
C ASP A 323 -2.28 -21.55 -9.54
N PHE A 324 -2.94 -20.41 -9.78
CA PHE A 324 -4.40 -20.31 -9.76
C PHE A 324 -5.05 -21.09 -10.89
N ARG A 325 -4.43 -21.10 -12.08
CA ARG A 325 -4.85 -21.91 -13.22
C ARG A 325 -4.52 -23.39 -13.00
N GLY A 326 -3.30 -23.66 -12.52
CA GLY A 326 -2.75 -25.02 -12.49
C GLY A 326 -2.27 -25.48 -13.86
N ASP A 327 -2.24 -26.79 -14.05
CA ASP A 327 -1.77 -27.41 -15.30
C ASP A 327 -2.77 -27.16 -16.43
N LEU A 328 -2.25 -26.93 -17.64
CA LEU A 328 -3.09 -26.78 -18.82
C LEU A 328 -3.99 -28.01 -19.01
N GLY A 329 -5.29 -27.78 -19.14
CA GLY A 329 -6.29 -28.82 -19.33
C GLY A 329 -6.66 -29.63 -18.08
N LYS A 330 -6.20 -29.23 -16.88
CA LYS A 330 -6.56 -29.90 -15.62
C LYS A 330 -7.25 -28.96 -14.63
N ASP A 331 -8.26 -29.49 -13.94
CA ASP A 331 -8.94 -28.81 -12.84
C ASP A 331 -8.18 -28.98 -11.50
N ASN A 332 -6.87 -28.65 -11.49
CA ASN A 332 -6.00 -28.82 -10.32
C ASN A 332 -5.41 -27.50 -9.76
N GLY A 333 -5.67 -26.37 -10.43
CA GLY A 333 -5.27 -25.05 -9.95
C GLY A 333 -5.97 -24.58 -8.69
N HIS A 334 -5.42 -23.54 -8.07
CA HIS A 334 -5.94 -22.98 -6.82
C HIS A 334 -7.42 -22.55 -6.95
N CYS A 335 -7.84 -21.95 -8.07
CA CYS A 335 -9.24 -21.51 -8.25
C CYS A 335 -10.25 -22.66 -8.20
N PHE A 336 -9.88 -23.84 -8.70
CA PHE A 336 -10.74 -25.03 -8.60
C PHE A 336 -10.85 -25.50 -7.15
N ASN A 337 -9.73 -25.51 -6.42
CA ASN A 337 -9.72 -25.92 -5.02
C ASN A 337 -10.50 -24.94 -4.15
N LEU A 338 -10.36 -23.63 -4.37
CA LEU A 338 -11.15 -22.61 -3.68
C LEU A 338 -12.66 -22.88 -3.87
N GLY A 339 -13.09 -23.20 -5.09
CA GLY A 339 -14.47 -23.57 -5.37
C GLY A 339 -14.93 -24.86 -4.68
N ARG A 340 -14.08 -25.89 -4.66
CA ARG A 340 -14.38 -27.18 -3.99
C ARG A 340 -14.54 -27.03 -2.48
N TRP A 341 -13.73 -26.17 -1.88
CA TRP A 341 -13.74 -25.92 -0.43
C TRP A 341 -14.73 -24.82 -0.01
N GLY A 342 -15.34 -24.10 -0.95
CA GLY A 342 -16.26 -23.02 -0.64
C GLY A 342 -15.56 -21.81 -0.02
N ALA A 343 -14.29 -21.57 -0.37
CA ALA A 343 -13.48 -20.49 0.18
C ALA A 343 -14.05 -19.11 -0.19
N THR A 344 -14.14 -18.22 0.80
CA THR A 344 -14.55 -16.82 0.57
C THR A 344 -13.39 -15.98 0.05
N TYR A 345 -13.64 -14.70 -0.25
CA TYR A 345 -12.57 -13.75 -0.57
C TYR A 345 -11.54 -13.66 0.57
N SER A 346 -10.30 -13.31 0.23
CA SER A 346 -9.19 -13.26 1.18
C SER A 346 -9.11 -11.93 1.92
N GLY A 347 -9.05 -11.97 3.25
CA GLY A 347 -8.77 -10.83 4.12
C GLY A 347 -9.72 -9.66 3.88
N TRP A 348 -9.13 -8.50 3.60
CA TRP A 348 -9.81 -7.22 3.41
C TRP A 348 -10.61 -7.10 2.10
N ASN A 349 -10.49 -8.06 1.18
CA ASN A 349 -11.34 -8.13 -0.01
C ASN A 349 -12.82 -8.39 0.35
N GLN A 350 -13.10 -8.81 1.59
CA GLN A 350 -14.44 -9.08 2.09
C GLN A 350 -15.11 -7.85 2.74
N LEU A 351 -14.46 -6.69 2.76
CA LEU A 351 -14.96 -5.52 3.48
C LEU A 351 -16.36 -5.09 2.99
N PRO A 352 -17.29 -4.77 3.91
CA PRO A 352 -18.68 -4.45 3.57
C PRO A 352 -18.82 -3.10 2.85
N GLU A 353 -17.81 -2.23 2.87
CA GLU A 353 -17.78 -0.98 2.11
C GLU A 353 -17.39 -1.13 0.62
N LEU A 354 -16.77 -2.25 0.23
CA LEU A 354 -16.36 -2.46 -1.17
C LEU A 354 -17.58 -2.69 -2.08
N HIS A 355 -17.53 -2.25 -3.33
CA HIS A 355 -18.68 -2.40 -4.23
C HIS A 355 -18.99 -3.88 -4.54
N ASP A 356 -17.98 -4.64 -4.93
CA ASP A 356 -18.17 -6.01 -5.42
C ASP A 356 -18.13 -7.01 -4.25
N LYS A 357 -19.17 -7.83 -4.15
CA LYS A 357 -19.38 -8.76 -3.04
C LYS A 357 -19.11 -10.20 -3.43
N TYR A 358 -18.75 -11.00 -2.44
CA TYR A 358 -18.76 -12.45 -2.55
C TYR A 358 -20.19 -12.95 -2.34
N ASP A 359 -20.85 -13.38 -3.42
CA ASP A 359 -22.23 -13.89 -3.43
C ASP A 359 -22.33 -15.17 -4.28
N PRO A 360 -21.76 -16.30 -3.81
CA PRO A 360 -21.74 -17.54 -4.57
C PRO A 360 -23.13 -18.22 -4.58
N PRO A 361 -23.40 -19.10 -5.56
CA PRO A 361 -24.56 -19.99 -5.50
C PRO A 361 -24.60 -20.82 -4.20
N SER A 362 -25.82 -21.16 -3.74
CA SER A 362 -26.00 -21.98 -2.54
C SER A 362 -25.23 -23.29 -2.63
N ARG A 363 -24.59 -23.66 -1.50
CA ARG A 363 -23.87 -24.93 -1.31
C ARG A 363 -24.70 -25.96 -0.54
N GLU A 364 -25.98 -25.71 -0.31
CA GLU A 364 -26.86 -26.67 0.35
C GLU A 364 -26.86 -28.01 -0.40
N GLY A 365 -26.62 -29.11 0.33
CA GLY A 365 -26.52 -30.46 -0.25
C GLY A 365 -25.23 -30.75 -1.04
N VAL A 366 -24.25 -29.83 -1.07
CA VAL A 366 -22.96 -30.06 -1.72
C VAL A 366 -21.98 -30.65 -0.71
N GLU A 367 -21.46 -31.84 -1.00
CA GLU A 367 -20.44 -32.50 -0.17
C GLU A 367 -19.14 -31.68 -0.11
N GLY A 368 -18.45 -31.75 1.03
CA GLY A 368 -17.15 -31.10 1.21
C GLY A 368 -16.12 -31.56 0.16
N GLY A 369 -15.40 -30.61 -0.43
CA GLY A 369 -14.44 -30.90 -1.50
C GLY A 369 -15.07 -31.05 -2.89
N GLN A 370 -16.38 -30.84 -3.03
CA GLN A 370 -17.10 -30.85 -4.31
C GLN A 370 -17.67 -29.46 -4.65
N TYR A 371 -18.09 -29.29 -5.90
CA TYR A 371 -18.89 -28.15 -6.35
C TYR A 371 -19.92 -28.58 -7.40
N THR A 372 -20.97 -27.79 -7.59
CA THR A 372 -21.87 -27.92 -8.75
C THR A 372 -21.29 -27.18 -9.95
N PRO A 373 -21.81 -27.40 -11.19
CA PRO A 373 -21.42 -26.60 -12.35
C PRO A 373 -21.60 -25.09 -12.13
N ALA A 374 -22.69 -24.67 -11.48
CA ALA A 374 -22.95 -23.26 -11.17
C ALA A 374 -21.92 -22.67 -10.20
N ILE A 375 -21.53 -23.42 -9.17
CA ILE A 375 -20.46 -23.00 -8.25
C ILE A 375 -19.12 -22.93 -9.00
N ARG A 376 -18.79 -23.94 -9.82
CA ARG A 376 -17.56 -23.93 -10.63
C ARG A 376 -17.49 -22.71 -11.54
N GLU A 377 -18.58 -22.41 -12.25
CA GLU A 377 -18.67 -21.24 -13.13
C GLU A 377 -18.50 -19.92 -12.36
N TYR A 378 -19.18 -19.77 -11.22
CA TYR A 378 -19.01 -18.60 -10.36
C TYR A 378 -17.54 -18.41 -9.96
N TYR A 379 -16.89 -19.43 -9.41
CA TYR A 379 -15.50 -19.32 -8.99
C TYR A 379 -14.57 -19.03 -10.17
N LEU A 380 -14.73 -19.70 -11.31
CA LEU A 380 -13.85 -19.46 -12.47
C LEU A 380 -14.02 -18.04 -13.04
N LYS A 381 -15.24 -17.52 -13.09
CA LYS A 381 -15.50 -16.16 -13.57
C LYS A 381 -14.79 -15.09 -12.72
N HIS A 382 -14.77 -15.24 -11.41
CA HIS A 382 -14.23 -14.22 -10.48
C HIS A 382 -12.77 -14.52 -10.07
N CYS A 383 -12.33 -15.78 -10.10
CA CYS A 383 -10.98 -16.20 -9.70
C CYS A 383 -10.03 -16.34 -10.89
N LEU A 384 -10.52 -16.75 -12.06
CA LEU A 384 -9.70 -17.04 -13.23
C LEU A 384 -10.35 -16.50 -14.52
N PRO A 385 -10.63 -15.19 -14.61
CA PRO A 385 -11.40 -14.64 -15.70
C PRO A 385 -10.71 -14.84 -17.07
N THR A 386 -11.52 -15.03 -18.10
CA THR A 386 -11.05 -15.03 -19.49
C THR A 386 -10.67 -13.62 -19.95
N VAL A 387 -10.01 -13.51 -21.10
CA VAL A 387 -9.65 -12.20 -21.68
C VAL A 387 -10.91 -11.36 -21.92
N GLU A 388 -11.96 -11.97 -22.46
CA GLU A 388 -13.23 -11.30 -22.77
C GLU A 388 -13.91 -10.82 -21.50
N GLN A 389 -13.87 -11.61 -20.43
CA GLN A 389 -14.41 -11.21 -19.13
C GLN A 389 -13.64 -10.03 -18.52
N VAL A 390 -12.30 -10.04 -18.60
CA VAL A 390 -11.48 -8.91 -18.15
C VAL A 390 -11.79 -7.65 -18.96
N VAL A 391 -11.82 -7.72 -20.29
CA VAL A 391 -12.14 -6.57 -21.16
C VAL A 391 -13.55 -6.05 -20.87
N SER A 392 -14.55 -6.93 -20.75
CA SER A 392 -15.91 -6.55 -20.39
C SER A 392 -15.95 -5.82 -19.05
N ARG A 393 -15.22 -6.32 -18.06
CA ARG A 393 -15.17 -5.72 -16.73
C ARG A 393 -14.49 -4.35 -16.72
N VAL A 394 -13.44 -4.17 -17.51
CA VAL A 394 -12.81 -2.86 -17.73
C VAL A 394 -13.80 -1.88 -18.36
N ARG A 395 -14.58 -2.32 -19.35
CA ARG A 395 -15.61 -1.49 -20.00
C ARG A 395 -16.72 -1.07 -19.05
N GLU A 396 -17.19 -1.99 -18.20
CA GLU A 396 -18.18 -1.69 -17.14
C GLU A 396 -17.69 -0.57 -16.22
N LEU A 397 -16.43 -0.65 -15.76
CA LEU A 397 -15.82 0.35 -14.90
C LEU A 397 -15.75 1.74 -15.58
N LEU A 398 -15.47 1.80 -16.88
CA LEU A 398 -15.45 3.07 -17.62
C LEU A 398 -16.85 3.69 -17.76
N GLY A 399 -17.90 2.86 -17.84
CA GLY A 399 -19.30 3.29 -17.86
C GLY A 399 -19.73 4.05 -16.60
N ASP A 400 -19.03 3.85 -15.48
CA ASP A 400 -19.28 4.51 -14.19
C ASP A 400 -18.70 5.95 -14.12
N ASN A 401 -18.50 6.63 -15.27
CA ASN A 401 -17.93 7.99 -15.42
C ASN A 401 -16.44 8.16 -15.10
N HIS A 402 -15.63 7.09 -15.19
CA HIS A 402 -14.16 7.18 -15.08
C HIS A 402 -13.48 7.69 -16.38
N ALA A 403 -14.02 8.77 -16.97
CA ALA A 403 -13.60 9.35 -18.25
C ALA A 403 -12.17 9.94 -18.28
N ARG A 404 -11.37 9.71 -17.22
CA ARG A 404 -9.99 10.20 -17.08
C ARG A 404 -8.95 9.10 -17.24
N LEU A 405 -9.36 7.82 -17.25
CA LEU A 405 -8.42 6.71 -17.38
C LEU A 405 -7.83 6.67 -18.80
N SER A 406 -6.50 6.63 -18.88
CA SER A 406 -5.73 6.68 -20.12
C SER A 406 -4.61 5.64 -20.17
N HIS A 407 -4.23 5.10 -19.01
CA HIS A 407 -3.17 4.10 -18.87
C HIS A 407 -3.70 2.87 -18.13
N ILE A 408 -3.16 1.70 -18.46
CA ILE A 408 -3.40 0.45 -17.75
C ILE A 408 -2.07 -0.09 -17.26
N PHE A 409 -1.99 -0.40 -15.96
CA PHE A 409 -0.90 -1.21 -15.42
C PHE A 409 -1.42 -2.57 -14.96
N ILE A 410 -0.81 -3.65 -15.46
CA ILE A 410 -1.21 -5.04 -15.18
C ILE A 410 -0.13 -5.76 -14.38
N ALA A 411 -0.31 -5.84 -13.06
CA ALA A 411 0.47 -6.76 -12.23
C ALA A 411 -0.04 -8.18 -12.44
N ASN A 412 0.87 -9.12 -12.70
CA ASN A 412 0.46 -10.47 -13.06
C ASN A 412 1.50 -11.54 -12.74
N ASN A 413 1.03 -12.78 -12.73
CA ASN A 413 1.85 -13.99 -12.87
C ASN A 413 1.30 -14.91 -13.97
N ALA A 414 0.75 -14.30 -15.02
CA ALA A 414 0.09 -15.00 -16.11
C ALA A 414 1.08 -15.48 -17.19
N GLU A 415 0.57 -16.40 -18.01
CA GLU A 415 1.25 -16.90 -19.20
C GLU A 415 1.40 -15.78 -20.24
N ASP A 416 2.50 -15.77 -21.00
CA ASP A 416 2.77 -14.72 -21.99
C ASP A 416 1.69 -14.63 -23.07
N GLU A 417 1.17 -15.77 -23.52
CA GLU A 417 0.07 -15.83 -24.49
C GLU A 417 -1.19 -15.14 -23.95
N TYR A 418 -1.58 -15.41 -22.70
CA TYR A 418 -2.74 -14.75 -22.09
C TYR A 418 -2.54 -13.23 -22.01
N LEU A 419 -1.34 -12.76 -21.65
CA LEU A 419 -1.04 -11.32 -21.59
C LEU A 419 -1.07 -10.67 -22.98
N ALA A 420 -0.52 -11.35 -23.99
CA ALA A 420 -0.57 -10.90 -25.37
C ALA A 420 -2.01 -10.80 -25.87
N ASP A 421 -2.85 -11.78 -25.55
CA ASP A 421 -4.27 -11.82 -25.92
C ASP A 421 -5.05 -10.73 -25.19
N LEU A 422 -4.80 -10.56 -23.90
CA LEU A 422 -5.40 -9.49 -23.10
C LEU A 422 -5.04 -8.10 -23.66
N ARG A 423 -3.77 -7.87 -23.99
CA ARG A 423 -3.34 -6.62 -24.63
C ARG A 423 -4.09 -6.38 -25.95
N ARG A 424 -4.23 -7.41 -26.80
CA ARG A 424 -4.99 -7.30 -28.06
C ARG A 424 -6.46 -7.02 -27.81
N GLY A 425 -7.07 -7.67 -26.82
CA GLY A 425 -8.46 -7.44 -26.42
C GLY A 425 -8.71 -6.01 -25.95
N LEU A 426 -7.83 -5.47 -25.10
CA LEU A 426 -7.92 -4.09 -24.62
C LEU A 426 -7.71 -3.06 -25.75
N VAL A 427 -6.75 -3.31 -26.65
CA VAL A 427 -6.55 -2.45 -27.83
C VAL A 427 -7.77 -2.47 -28.75
N ALA A 428 -8.35 -3.65 -28.99
CA ALA A 428 -9.59 -3.77 -29.76
C ALA A 428 -10.78 -3.06 -29.09
N ASP A 429 -10.75 -2.92 -27.76
CA ASP A 429 -11.73 -2.17 -26.97
C ASP A 429 -11.45 -0.65 -26.92
N GLY A 430 -10.42 -0.17 -27.64
CA GLY A 430 -10.14 1.26 -27.83
C GLY A 430 -8.99 1.83 -26.99
N TRP A 431 -8.27 1.00 -26.22
CA TRP A 431 -7.09 1.45 -25.49
C TRP A 431 -5.87 1.62 -26.40
N GLU A 432 -5.08 2.66 -26.15
CA GLU A 432 -3.80 2.86 -26.85
C GLU A 432 -2.78 1.82 -26.37
N GLY A 433 -2.25 1.02 -27.30
CA GLY A 433 -1.37 -0.09 -26.97
C GLY A 433 -0.11 0.30 -26.19
N SER A 434 0.44 1.50 -26.43
CA SER A 434 1.60 2.02 -25.70
C SER A 434 1.32 2.38 -24.24
N ASN A 435 0.04 2.57 -23.88
CA ASN A 435 -0.37 2.97 -22.53
C ASN A 435 -0.80 1.76 -21.69
N ILE A 436 -0.70 0.54 -22.25
CA ILE A 436 -0.88 -0.72 -21.53
C ILE A 436 0.50 -1.25 -21.16
N VAL A 437 0.75 -1.39 -19.87
CA VAL A 437 2.05 -1.80 -19.32
C VAL A 437 1.83 -2.96 -18.37
N THR A 438 2.63 -4.01 -18.49
CA THR A 438 2.61 -5.15 -17.55
C THR A 438 3.77 -5.06 -16.57
N SER A 439 3.68 -5.77 -15.45
CA SER A 439 4.80 -5.88 -14.49
C SER A 439 6.10 -6.42 -15.11
N LYS A 440 6.01 -7.16 -16.24
CA LYS A 440 7.18 -7.65 -17.00
C LYS A 440 7.90 -6.56 -17.80
N GLU A 441 7.26 -5.41 -18.00
CA GLU A 441 7.77 -4.28 -18.78
C GLU A 441 8.33 -3.15 -17.89
N LEU A 442 8.34 -3.36 -16.57
CA LEU A 442 9.00 -2.48 -15.62
C LEU A 442 10.53 -2.61 -15.78
N GLU A 443 11.21 -1.47 -15.83
CA GLU A 443 12.66 -1.38 -15.73
C GLU A 443 13.03 -1.44 -14.25
N LEU A 444 13.51 -2.60 -13.81
CA LEU A 444 13.87 -2.85 -12.42
C LEU A 444 15.33 -3.33 -12.37
N ASN A 445 16.12 -2.72 -11.48
CA ASN A 445 17.41 -3.29 -11.10
C ASN A 445 17.22 -4.59 -10.30
N TRP A 446 18.30 -5.35 -10.08
CA TRP A 446 18.22 -6.66 -9.45
C TRP A 446 17.54 -6.68 -8.06
N GLN A 447 17.71 -5.62 -7.24
CA GLN A 447 17.06 -5.52 -5.93
C GLN A 447 15.56 -5.31 -6.09
N ALA A 448 15.18 -4.38 -6.97
CA ALA A 448 13.79 -4.08 -7.27
C ALA A 448 13.08 -5.27 -7.93
N THR A 449 13.76 -6.02 -8.81
CA THR A 449 13.27 -7.31 -9.33
C THR A 449 13.00 -8.30 -8.20
N SER A 450 13.89 -8.37 -7.21
CA SER A 450 13.77 -9.27 -6.06
C SER A 450 12.59 -8.93 -5.14
N VAL A 451 12.09 -7.70 -5.19
CA VAL A 451 10.89 -7.24 -4.46
C VAL A 451 9.77 -6.79 -5.41
N GLY A 452 9.76 -7.29 -6.65
CA GLY A 452 8.89 -6.78 -7.72
C GLY A 452 7.39 -6.82 -7.36
N ASN A 453 6.97 -7.81 -6.58
CA ASN A 453 5.60 -7.88 -6.08
C ASN A 453 5.23 -6.70 -5.16
N ALA A 454 6.18 -6.16 -4.39
CA ALA A 454 5.97 -4.97 -3.57
C ALA A 454 5.96 -3.69 -4.43
N VAL A 455 6.72 -3.65 -5.54
CA VAL A 455 6.65 -2.59 -6.56
C VAL A 455 5.27 -2.58 -7.23
N ASP A 456 4.78 -3.74 -7.66
CA ASP A 456 3.45 -3.89 -8.24
C ASP A 456 2.36 -3.40 -7.27
N MET A 457 2.43 -3.82 -6.00
CA MET A 457 1.49 -3.34 -4.97
C MET A 457 1.56 -1.83 -4.78
N ALA A 458 2.75 -1.23 -4.88
CA ALA A 458 2.96 0.21 -4.72
C ALA A 458 2.30 0.99 -5.85
N ILE A 459 2.39 0.51 -7.09
CA ILE A 459 1.72 1.12 -8.23
C ILE A 459 0.20 0.95 -8.09
N LEU A 460 -0.27 -0.28 -7.86
CA LEU A 460 -1.70 -0.60 -7.83
C LEU A 460 -2.45 0.04 -6.66
N SER A 461 -1.81 0.22 -5.49
CA SER A 461 -2.44 0.91 -4.36
C SER A 461 -2.64 2.41 -4.60
N ARG A 462 -1.97 2.98 -5.60
CA ARG A 462 -2.06 4.41 -5.97
C ARG A 462 -2.80 4.65 -7.29
N ALA A 463 -3.19 3.61 -8.02
CA ALA A 463 -3.96 3.78 -9.25
C ALA A 463 -5.29 4.49 -9.00
N GLU A 464 -5.73 5.34 -9.93
CA GLU A 464 -7.01 6.06 -9.82
C GLU A 464 -8.20 5.10 -9.69
N ALA A 465 -8.17 4.01 -10.44
CA ALA A 465 -9.09 2.89 -10.27
C ALA A 465 -8.31 1.58 -10.20
N PHE A 466 -8.83 0.59 -9.50
CA PHE A 466 -8.20 -0.72 -9.35
C PHE A 466 -9.20 -1.86 -9.52
N ILE A 467 -8.82 -2.90 -10.28
CA ILE A 467 -9.54 -4.17 -10.37
C ILE A 467 -8.64 -5.32 -9.94
N GLY A 468 -9.08 -6.14 -8.99
CA GLY A 468 -8.30 -7.23 -8.44
C GLY A 468 -9.03 -8.57 -8.33
N ASN A 469 -8.29 -9.58 -7.89
CA ASN A 469 -8.80 -10.93 -7.65
C ASN A 469 -9.18 -11.09 -6.17
N GLY A 470 -10.46 -11.35 -5.88
CA GLY A 470 -10.99 -11.44 -4.52
C GLY A 470 -10.34 -12.51 -3.63
N TRP A 471 -9.78 -13.57 -4.20
CA TRP A 471 -9.08 -14.62 -3.43
C TRP A 471 -7.58 -14.39 -3.27
N SER A 472 -7.02 -13.37 -3.92
CA SER A 472 -5.59 -13.09 -3.79
C SER A 472 -5.27 -12.27 -2.54
N SER A 473 -4.33 -12.77 -1.73
CA SER A 473 -3.74 -12.01 -0.62
C SER A 473 -3.02 -10.75 -1.10
N MET A 474 -2.47 -10.73 -2.33
CA MET A 474 -1.89 -9.51 -2.91
C MET A 474 -2.95 -8.44 -3.15
N THR A 475 -4.10 -8.82 -3.74
CA THR A 475 -5.24 -7.91 -3.89
C THR A 475 -5.72 -7.42 -2.52
N SER A 476 -5.79 -8.31 -1.53
CA SER A 476 -6.16 -7.96 -0.16
C SER A 476 -5.24 -6.90 0.46
N ASN A 477 -3.93 -7.03 0.24
CA ASN A 477 -2.94 -6.04 0.68
C ASN A 477 -3.05 -4.73 -0.11
N ILE A 478 -3.38 -4.77 -1.40
CA ILE A 478 -3.61 -3.57 -2.21
C ILE A 478 -4.86 -2.84 -1.69
N VAL A 479 -5.98 -3.54 -1.47
CA VAL A 479 -7.20 -2.98 -0.88
C VAL A 479 -6.90 -2.33 0.46
N MET A 480 -6.19 -3.04 1.34
CA MET A 480 -5.75 -2.50 2.63
C MET A 480 -5.02 -1.16 2.46
N ARG A 481 -4.03 -1.11 1.56
CA ARG A 481 -3.27 0.13 1.31
C ARG A 481 -4.15 1.22 0.75
N ARG A 482 -4.94 0.94 -0.28
CA ARG A 482 -5.88 1.89 -0.90
C ARG A 482 -6.74 2.59 0.16
N LEU A 483 -7.42 1.81 0.99
CA LEU A 483 -8.34 2.34 2.00
C LEU A 483 -7.64 3.04 3.17
N THR A 484 -6.39 2.67 3.49
CA THR A 484 -5.62 3.31 4.57
C THR A 484 -4.83 4.53 4.10
N THR A 485 -4.71 4.74 2.79
CA THR A 485 -4.00 5.87 2.17
C THR A 485 -4.93 6.84 1.44
N GLY A 486 -6.24 6.75 1.68
CA GLY A 486 -7.23 7.75 1.25
C GLY A 486 -7.92 7.49 -0.10
N GLN A 487 -7.69 6.33 -0.74
CA GLN A 487 -8.50 5.92 -1.89
C GLN A 487 -9.88 5.47 -1.42
N THR A 488 -10.89 5.66 -2.25
CA THR A 488 -12.28 5.35 -1.87
C THR A 488 -12.64 3.90 -2.21
N PRO A 489 -13.58 3.28 -1.47
CA PRO A 489 -14.07 1.93 -1.79
C PRO A 489 -14.63 1.81 -3.21
N GLU A 490 -15.24 2.86 -3.75
CA GLU A 490 -15.84 2.89 -5.10
C GLU A 490 -14.78 2.72 -6.21
N SER A 491 -13.57 3.24 -5.97
CA SER A 491 -12.43 3.09 -6.88
C SER A 491 -11.77 1.70 -6.87
N THR A 492 -12.32 0.77 -6.08
CA THR A 492 -11.76 -0.57 -5.83
C THR A 492 -12.78 -1.63 -6.23
N ARG A 493 -12.46 -2.37 -7.29
CA ARG A 493 -13.33 -3.37 -7.89
C ARG A 493 -12.70 -4.76 -7.84
N MET A 494 -13.54 -5.77 -7.92
CA MET A 494 -13.16 -7.18 -8.09
C MET A 494 -13.67 -7.71 -9.44
N TRP A 495 -13.07 -8.81 -9.90
CA TRP A 495 -13.59 -9.63 -10.98
C TRP A 495 -14.97 -10.19 -10.67
#